data_AF-A0A1I3LTP9-F1
#
_entry.id   AF-A0A1I3LTP9-F1
#
_cell.length_a   1.000
_cell.length_b   1.000
_cell.length_c   1.000
_cell.angle_alpha   90.00
_cell.angle_beta   90.00
_cell.angle_gamma   90.00
#
_symmetry.space_group_name_H-M   'P 1'
#
loop_
_entity.id
_entity.type
_entity.pdbx_description
1 polymer ?
#
loop_
_entity_poly.entity_id
_entity_poly.type
_entity_poly.pdbx_seq_one_letter_code
_entity_poly.pdbx_strand_id
1 'polypeptide(L)'
;MKEPEAKITNTNQRHILICGGRTQLNYDNFEKCVLEVLSENNLNDVEIVSGCCKGVDLLGEEFAHKHDHPVVQFPAEWKKYGRGAGIVRNKQMLEYIASFENSFVIAFWNGTSKGTGYTVNQAKKMGIQVYIYHYDENGRITGRM
;
A
#
# COMPACT_ATOMS: atom_id res chain seq x y z
N MET A 1 -21.33 24.26 -29.85
CA MET A 1 -21.41 23.69 -28.49
C MET A 1 -20.58 22.43 -28.51
N LYS A 2 -19.49 22.37 -27.73
CA LYS A 2 -18.67 21.15 -27.64
C LYS A 2 -19.46 20.13 -26.80
N GLU A 3 -19.62 18.93 -27.32
CA GLU A 3 -20.16 17.81 -26.56
C GLU A 3 -19.29 17.56 -25.32
N PRO A 4 -19.87 17.16 -24.18
CA PRO A 4 -19.06 16.79 -23.03
C PRO A 4 -18.29 15.52 -23.37
N GLU A 5 -16.96 15.61 -23.36
CA GLU A 5 -16.08 14.46 -23.49
C GLU A 5 -16.44 13.44 -22.40
N ALA A 6 -16.92 12.27 -22.82
CA ALA A 6 -17.20 11.17 -21.91
C ALA A 6 -15.91 10.83 -21.17
N LYS A 7 -15.92 10.90 -19.83
CA LYS A 7 -14.85 10.37 -19.01
C LYS A 7 -14.73 8.88 -19.31
N ILE A 8 -13.71 8.53 -20.09
CA ILE A 8 -13.31 7.15 -20.32
C ILE A 8 -12.95 6.60 -18.94
N THR A 9 -13.82 5.79 -18.34
CA THR A 9 -13.50 5.07 -17.11
C THR A 9 -12.45 4.04 -17.48
N ASN A 10 -11.20 4.36 -17.16
CA ASN A 10 -10.04 3.57 -17.52
C ASN A 10 -10.11 2.23 -16.77
N THR A 11 -10.36 1.13 -17.48
CA THR A 11 -10.43 -0.24 -16.95
C THR A 11 -9.06 -0.78 -16.49
N ASN A 12 -8.09 0.10 -16.30
CA ASN A 12 -6.69 -0.20 -15.96
C ASN A 12 -6.26 0.35 -14.58
N GLN A 13 -7.17 0.98 -13.82
CA GLN A 13 -6.85 1.51 -12.50
C GLN A 13 -6.46 0.35 -11.56
N ARG A 14 -5.22 0.37 -11.06
CA ARG A 14 -4.69 -0.70 -10.19
C ARG A 14 -4.73 -0.32 -8.73
N HIS A 15 -5.05 -1.29 -7.88
CA HIS A 15 -5.22 -1.10 -6.45
C HIS A 15 -3.97 -1.59 -5.72
N ILE A 16 -3.27 -0.68 -5.07
CA ILE A 16 -1.96 -0.96 -4.46
C ILE A 16 -2.06 -0.72 -2.96
N LEU A 17 -1.87 -1.79 -2.20
CA LEU A 17 -1.69 -1.67 -0.75
C LEU A 17 -0.24 -1.34 -0.44
N ILE A 18 0.00 -0.13 0.08
CA ILE A 18 1.29 0.23 0.65
C ILE A 18 1.20 0.04 2.16
N CYS A 19 2.02 -0.87 2.70
CA CYS A 19 2.01 -1.16 4.14
C CYS A 19 3.41 -1.32 4.71
N GLY A 20 3.56 -1.12 6.01
CA GLY A 20 4.86 -1.29 6.64
C GLY A 20 4.88 -1.07 8.14
N GLY A 21 6.08 -0.99 8.69
CA GLY A 21 6.27 -0.67 10.10
C GLY A 21 5.97 0.80 10.41
N ARG A 22 6.02 1.13 11.71
CA ARG A 22 5.81 2.50 12.21
C ARG A 22 7.10 3.31 12.32
N THR A 23 8.24 2.71 11.96
CA THR A 23 9.52 3.41 11.87
C THR A 23 9.43 4.46 10.78
N GLN A 24 9.88 5.68 11.07
CA GLN A 24 9.94 6.73 10.08
C GLN A 24 10.98 6.37 9.01
N LEU A 25 10.57 6.39 7.75
CA LEU A 25 11.49 6.26 6.62
C LEU A 25 11.77 7.65 6.04
N ASN A 26 12.91 7.78 5.35
CA ASN A 26 13.16 8.95 4.52
C ASN A 26 12.19 8.91 3.32
N TYR A 27 11.43 9.99 3.14
CA TYR A 27 10.38 10.06 2.11
C TYR A 27 10.96 9.89 0.69
N ASP A 28 12.07 10.55 0.35
CA ASP A 28 12.64 10.48 -1.00
C ASP A 28 13.06 9.06 -1.39
N ASN A 29 13.63 8.30 -0.44
CA ASN A 29 13.98 6.90 -0.69
C ASN A 29 12.74 6.01 -0.78
N PHE A 30 11.74 6.23 0.08
CA PHE A 30 10.46 5.54 0.00
C PHE A 30 9.78 5.78 -1.35
N GLU A 31 9.70 7.04 -1.79
CA GLU A 31 9.09 7.45 -3.05
C GLU A 31 9.80 6.80 -4.25
N LYS A 32 11.14 6.79 -4.27
CA LYS A 32 11.91 6.10 -5.32
C LYS A 32 11.53 4.63 -5.42
N CYS A 33 11.41 3.94 -4.28
CA CYS A 33 11.03 2.52 -4.24
C CYS A 33 9.61 2.28 -4.77
N VAL A 34 8.66 3.19 -4.48
CA VAL A 34 7.30 3.09 -5.01
C VAL A 34 7.30 3.34 -6.53
N LEU A 35 7.96 4.41 -6.99
CA LEU A 35 8.07 4.75 -8.42
C LEU A 35 8.76 3.65 -9.24
N GLU A 36 9.78 2.99 -8.68
CA GLU A 36 10.45 1.84 -9.31
C GLU A 36 9.43 0.72 -9.60
N VAL A 37 8.61 0.34 -8.60
CA VAL A 37 7.58 -0.69 -8.77
C VAL A 37 6.53 -0.28 -9.79
N LEU A 38 6.08 0.98 -9.76
CA LEU A 38 5.09 1.49 -10.71
C LEU A 38 5.64 1.45 -12.14
N SER A 39 6.89 1.89 -12.34
CA SER A 39 7.55 1.90 -13.64
C SER A 39 7.75 0.49 -14.20
N GLU A 40 8.18 -0.47 -13.38
CA GLU A 40 8.36 -1.88 -13.81
C GLU A 40 7.05 -2.53 -14.26
N ASN A 41 5.93 -2.11 -13.68
CA ASN A 41 4.60 -2.60 -14.03
C ASN A 41 3.90 -1.72 -15.07
N ASN A 42 4.57 -0.68 -15.58
CA ASN A 42 4.05 0.29 -16.56
C ASN A 42 2.73 0.95 -16.09
N LEU A 43 2.70 1.39 -14.83
CA LEU A 43 1.53 1.95 -14.15
C LEU A 43 1.69 3.46 -13.92
N ASN A 44 0.68 4.21 -14.38
CA ASN A 44 0.60 5.66 -14.18
C ASN A 44 -0.69 6.10 -13.47
N ASP A 45 -1.65 5.19 -13.29
CA ASP A 45 -2.95 5.46 -12.68
C ASP A 45 -3.29 4.34 -11.68
N VAL A 46 -3.21 4.67 -10.39
CA VAL A 46 -3.31 3.72 -9.30
C VAL A 46 -4.14 4.29 -8.16
N GLU A 47 -4.85 3.44 -7.43
CA GLU A 47 -5.47 3.76 -6.16
C GLU A 47 -4.60 3.21 -5.02
N ILE A 48 -4.20 4.09 -4.11
CA ILE A 48 -3.42 3.71 -2.93
C ILE A 48 -4.37 3.29 -1.81
N VAL A 49 -4.16 2.09 -1.29
CA VAL A 49 -4.90 1.56 -0.14
C VAL A 49 -4.07 1.74 1.12
N SER A 50 -4.64 2.44 2.10
CA SER A 50 -3.99 2.81 3.37
C SER A 50 -4.76 2.27 4.58
N GLY A 51 -4.03 1.88 5.62
CA GLY A 51 -4.59 1.51 6.92
C GLY A 51 -4.61 2.65 7.95
N CYS A 52 -4.35 3.89 7.53
CA CYS A 52 -4.41 5.11 8.35
C CYS A 52 -3.56 5.05 9.63
N CYS A 53 -2.38 4.44 9.52
CA CYS A 53 -1.44 4.32 10.63
C CYS A 53 -0.24 5.26 10.46
N LYS A 54 0.47 5.53 11.56
CA LYS A 54 1.76 6.23 11.49
C LYS A 54 2.80 5.40 10.73
N GLY A 55 3.81 6.06 10.16
CA GLY A 55 4.90 5.42 9.44
C GLY A 55 4.53 5.23 7.97
N VAL A 56 4.68 4.00 7.47
CA VAL A 56 4.58 3.71 6.04
C VAL A 56 3.20 3.99 5.45
N ASP A 57 2.11 3.71 6.16
CA ASP A 57 0.76 4.05 5.69
C ASP A 57 0.62 5.57 5.43
N LEU A 58 1.13 6.41 6.35
CA LEU A 58 1.13 7.87 6.18
C LEU A 58 2.00 8.33 5.00
N LEU A 59 3.18 7.70 4.80
CA LEU A 59 4.02 7.98 3.63
C LEU A 59 3.33 7.59 2.32
N GLY A 60 2.55 6.51 2.32
CA GLY A 60 1.73 6.10 1.18
C GLY A 60 0.63 7.11 0.86
N GLU A 61 -0.05 7.66 1.88
CA GLU A 61 -1.02 8.74 1.70
C GLU A 61 -0.35 10.01 1.17
N GLU A 62 0.81 10.40 1.72
CA GLU A 62 1.59 11.56 1.24
C GLU A 62 2.02 11.38 -0.23
N PHE A 63 2.49 10.19 -0.59
CA PHE A 63 2.83 9.85 -1.97
C PHE A 63 1.62 9.97 -2.89
N ALA A 64 0.48 9.42 -2.49
CA ALA A 64 -0.73 9.51 -3.29
C ALA A 64 -1.15 10.97 -3.52
N HIS A 65 -1.11 11.80 -2.48
CA HIS A 65 -1.39 13.22 -2.60
C HIS A 65 -0.40 13.96 -3.50
N LYS A 66 0.89 13.65 -3.41
CA LYS A 66 1.93 14.31 -4.21
C LYS A 66 1.84 13.96 -5.70
N HIS A 67 1.40 12.75 -6.03
CA HIS A 67 1.32 12.23 -7.41
C HIS A 67 -0.13 12.16 -7.95
N ASP A 68 -1.07 12.87 -7.31
CA ASP A 68 -2.47 12.94 -7.72
C ASP A 68 -3.17 11.57 -7.85
N HIS A 69 -2.80 10.60 -7.01
CA HIS A 69 -3.46 9.30 -6.92
C HIS A 69 -4.59 9.30 -5.88
N PRO A 70 -5.75 8.67 -6.18
CA PRO A 70 -6.79 8.47 -5.18
C PRO A 70 -6.31 7.57 -4.03
N VAL A 71 -6.88 7.78 -2.84
CA VAL A 71 -6.61 7.00 -1.63
C VAL A 71 -7.90 6.40 -1.10
N VAL A 72 -7.88 5.10 -0.80
CA VAL A 72 -8.92 4.44 0.01
C VAL A 72 -8.35 4.10 1.38
N GLN A 73 -9.04 4.59 2.40
CA GLN A 73 -8.64 4.53 3.79
C GLN A 73 -9.41 3.46 4.56
N PHE A 74 -8.68 2.61 5.28
CA PHE A 74 -9.21 1.57 6.15
C PHE A 74 -8.76 1.82 7.61
N PRO A 75 -9.42 2.74 8.34
CA PRO A 75 -9.12 2.96 9.75
C PRO A 75 -9.53 1.74 10.59
N ALA A 76 -8.71 1.39 11.58
CA ALA A 76 -9.02 0.27 12.47
C ALA A 76 -10.21 0.59 13.41
N GLU A 77 -11.24 -0.26 13.39
CA GLU A 77 -12.44 -0.13 14.24
C GLU A 77 -12.18 -0.60 15.70
N TRP A 78 -11.35 0.15 16.45
CA TRP A 78 -10.95 -0.19 17.83
C TRP A 78 -12.11 -0.38 18.79
N LYS A 79 -13.18 0.43 18.66
CA LYS A 79 -14.38 0.32 19.50
C LYS A 79 -15.11 -1.01 19.31
N LYS A 80 -15.04 -1.60 18.12
CA LYS A 80 -15.77 -2.82 17.74
C LYS A 80 -14.96 -4.08 18.00
N TYR A 81 -13.68 -4.07 17.64
CA TYR A 81 -12.83 -5.28 17.67
C TYR A 81 -11.73 -5.26 18.74
N GLY A 82 -11.63 -4.18 19.53
CA GLY A 82 -10.62 -4.05 20.57
C GLY A 82 -9.20 -4.28 20.06
N ARG A 83 -8.42 -5.08 20.78
CA ARG A 83 -7.01 -5.40 20.42
C ARG A 83 -6.86 -6.06 19.05
N GLY A 84 -7.91 -6.70 18.53
CA GLY A 84 -7.91 -7.35 17.22
C GLY A 84 -8.12 -6.41 16.03
N ALA A 85 -8.52 -5.15 16.27
CA ALA A 85 -8.95 -4.23 15.21
C ALA A 85 -7.91 -4.04 14.10
N GLY A 86 -6.62 -3.95 14.45
CA GLY A 86 -5.55 -3.80 13.47
C GLY A 86 -5.39 -5.01 12.53
N ILE A 87 -5.60 -6.22 13.04
CA ILE A 87 -5.53 -7.47 12.25
C ILE A 87 -6.77 -7.58 11.35
N VAL A 88 -7.96 -7.29 11.89
CA VAL A 88 -9.21 -7.27 11.12
C VAL A 88 -9.09 -6.29 9.95
N ARG A 89 -8.61 -5.07 10.23
CA ARG A 89 -8.33 -4.05 9.21
C ARG A 89 -7.31 -4.51 8.16
N ASN A 90 -6.22 -5.18 8.57
CA ASN A 90 -5.25 -5.73 7.61
C ASN A 90 -5.91 -6.72 6.65
N LYS A 91 -6.77 -7.59 7.19
CA LYS A 91 -7.52 -8.56 6.40
C LYS A 91 -8.49 -7.86 5.44
N GLN A 92 -9.24 -6.84 5.91
CA GLN A 92 -10.17 -6.07 5.07
C GLN A 92 -9.46 -5.39 3.89
N MET A 93 -8.27 -4.79 4.09
CA MET A 93 -7.49 -4.19 3.00
C MET A 93 -7.06 -5.24 1.97
N LEU A 94 -6.62 -6.41 2.41
CA LEU A 94 -6.23 -7.51 1.51
C LEU A 94 -7.42 -8.06 0.73
N GLU A 95 -8.57 -8.25 1.40
CA GLU A 95 -9.81 -8.68 0.76
C GLU A 95 -10.30 -7.66 -0.27
N TYR A 96 -10.19 -6.37 0.04
CA TYR A 96 -10.52 -5.28 -0.89
C TYR A 96 -9.67 -5.37 -2.15
N ILE A 97 -8.33 -5.32 -2.03
CA ILE A 97 -7.47 -5.34 -3.21
C ILE A 97 -7.61 -6.64 -4.01
N ALA A 98 -7.86 -7.77 -3.35
CA ALA A 98 -8.04 -9.07 -4.01
C ALA A 98 -9.30 -9.15 -4.88
N SER A 99 -10.27 -8.25 -4.66
CA SER A 99 -11.47 -8.17 -5.50
C SER A 99 -11.22 -7.51 -6.85
N PHE A 100 -10.04 -6.90 -7.05
CA PHE A 100 -9.64 -6.26 -8.29
C PHE A 100 -8.58 -7.07 -9.02
N GLU A 101 -8.68 -7.11 -10.34
CA GLU A 101 -7.65 -7.67 -11.20
C GLU A 101 -6.35 -6.88 -11.07
N ASN A 102 -5.21 -7.57 -11.12
CA ASN A 102 -3.86 -7.00 -11.13
C ASN A 102 -3.47 -6.16 -9.90
N SER A 103 -4.09 -6.35 -8.74
CA SER A 103 -3.67 -5.72 -7.49
C SER A 103 -2.39 -6.33 -6.91
N PHE A 104 -1.67 -5.55 -6.11
CA PHE A 104 -0.46 -6.01 -5.43
C PHE A 104 -0.16 -5.22 -4.15
N VAL A 105 0.80 -5.72 -3.38
CA VAL A 105 1.27 -5.12 -2.13
C VAL A 105 2.69 -4.61 -2.29
N ILE A 106 2.95 -3.39 -1.83
CA ILE A 106 4.31 -2.89 -1.57
C ILE A 106 4.49 -2.85 -0.06
N ALA A 107 5.35 -3.73 0.46
CA ALA A 107 5.58 -3.89 1.88
C ALA A 107 6.96 -3.36 2.27
N PHE A 108 7.01 -2.35 3.14
CA PHE A 108 8.25 -1.90 3.78
C PHE A 108 8.40 -2.61 5.12
N TRP A 109 9.36 -3.54 5.22
CA TRP A 109 9.44 -4.47 6.35
C TRP A 109 10.85 -4.59 6.93
N ASN A 110 11.00 -4.25 8.22
CA ASN A 110 12.25 -4.45 8.98
C ASN A 110 12.55 -5.92 9.35
N GLY A 111 11.83 -6.89 8.80
CA GLY A 111 11.98 -8.31 9.12
C GLY A 111 11.39 -8.76 10.47
N THR A 112 10.97 -7.84 11.35
CA THR A 112 10.50 -8.18 12.71
C THR A 112 9.08 -7.68 13.02
N SER A 113 8.57 -6.69 12.28
CA SER A 113 7.20 -6.19 12.45
C SER A 113 6.18 -7.31 12.21
N LYS A 114 5.53 -7.77 13.29
CA LYS A 114 4.52 -8.84 13.23
C LYS A 114 3.32 -8.46 12.35
N GLY A 115 2.89 -7.19 12.40
CA GLY A 115 1.75 -6.71 11.62
C GLY A 115 2.04 -6.69 10.12
N THR A 116 3.22 -6.23 9.73
CA THR A 116 3.66 -6.21 8.33
C THR A 116 3.90 -7.64 7.83
N GLY A 117 4.62 -8.47 8.61
CA GLY A 117 4.86 -9.87 8.26
C GLY A 117 3.56 -10.68 8.13
N TYR A 118 2.56 -10.44 9.00
CA TYR A 118 1.23 -11.01 8.84
C TYR A 118 0.59 -10.63 7.50
N THR A 119 0.62 -9.34 7.14
CA THR A 119 0.03 -8.84 5.89
C THR A 119 0.71 -9.46 4.67
N VAL A 120 2.05 -9.49 4.64
CA VAL A 120 2.84 -10.14 3.57
C VAL A 120 2.49 -11.62 3.43
N ASN A 121 2.45 -12.36 4.55
CA ASN A 121 2.14 -13.79 4.52
C ASN A 121 0.72 -14.07 4.03
N GLN A 122 -0.25 -13.24 4.44
CA GLN A 122 -1.63 -13.39 4.00
C GLN A 122 -1.81 -13.03 2.53
N ALA A 123 -1.17 -11.95 2.05
CA ALA A 123 -1.17 -11.59 0.63
C ALA A 123 -0.64 -12.72 -0.25
N LYS A 124 0.52 -13.30 0.13
CA LYS A 124 1.10 -14.47 -0.57
C LYS A 124 0.15 -15.67 -0.60
N LYS A 125 -0.54 -15.98 0.50
CA LYS A 125 -1.54 -17.07 0.55
C LYS A 125 -2.75 -16.81 -0.34
N MET A 126 -3.10 -15.55 -0.57
CA MET A 126 -4.19 -15.14 -1.46
C MET A 126 -3.75 -15.06 -2.93
N GLY A 127 -2.48 -15.37 -3.25
CA GLY A 127 -1.96 -15.26 -4.61
C GLY A 127 -1.68 -13.83 -5.08
N ILE A 128 -1.68 -12.86 -4.16
CA ILE A 128 -1.42 -11.45 -4.46
C ILE A 128 0.10 -11.24 -4.56
N GLN A 129 0.55 -10.56 -5.61
CA GLN A 129 1.97 -10.20 -5.77
C GLN A 129 2.41 -9.27 -4.63
N VAL A 130 3.61 -9.51 -4.09
CA VAL A 130 4.17 -8.69 -3.01
C VAL A 130 5.58 -8.26 -3.37
N TYR A 131 5.86 -6.97 -3.30
CA TYR A 131 7.20 -6.40 -3.35
C TYR A 131 7.64 -6.03 -1.94
N ILE A 132 8.79 -6.51 -1.50
CA ILE A 132 9.24 -6.30 -0.12
C ILE A 132 10.50 -5.43 -0.13
N TYR A 133 10.43 -4.26 0.48
CA TYR A 133 11.59 -3.42 0.76
C TYR A 133 12.01 -3.57 2.22
N HIS A 134 13.24 -4.02 2.44
CA HIS A 134 13.81 -4.12 3.77
C HIS A 134 14.42 -2.80 4.22
N TYR A 135 14.37 -2.53 5.53
CA TYR A 135 15.00 -1.36 6.12
C TYR A 135 15.58 -1.68 7.51
N ASP A 136 16.62 -0.95 7.91
CA ASP A 136 17.31 -1.09 9.20
C ASP A 136 16.61 -0.36 10.36
N GLU A 137 17.17 -0.43 11.56
CA GLU A 137 16.61 0.25 12.75
C GLU A 137 16.53 1.78 12.61
N ASN A 138 17.32 2.37 11.71
CA ASN A 138 17.37 3.79 11.43
C ASN A 138 16.42 4.20 10.29
N GLY A 139 15.63 3.26 9.76
CA GLY A 139 14.72 3.54 8.64
C GLY A 139 15.43 3.66 7.28
N ARG A 140 16.68 3.19 7.16
CA ARG A 140 17.39 3.16 5.88
C ARG A 140 16.98 1.91 5.11
N ILE A 141 16.50 2.10 3.88
CA ILE A 141 16.14 0.98 2.98
C ILE A 141 17.43 0.26 2.57
N THR A 142 17.49 -1.06 2.79
CA THR A 142 18.69 -1.89 2.58
C THR A 142 18.61 -2.78 1.35
N GLY A 143 17.43 -2.95 0.76
CA GLY A 143 17.25 -3.71 -0.48
C GLY A 143 15.82 -4.17 -0.71
N ARG A 144 15.59 -4.77 -1.88
CA ARG A 144 14.31 -5.33 -2.31
C ARG A 144 14.39 -6.85 -2.42
N MET A 145 13.30 -7.53 -2.08
CA MET A 145 13.07 -8.97 -2.25
C MET A 145 11.82 -9.22 -3.08
#